data_AF-A0A2N1PJW4-F1
#
_entry.id   AF-A0A2N1PJW4-F1
#
_cell.length_a   1.000
_cell.length_b   1.000
_cell.length_c   1.000
_cell.angle_alpha   90.00
_cell.angle_beta   90.00
_cell.angle_gamma   90.00
#
_symmetry.space_group_name_H-M   'P 1'
#
loop_
_entity.id
_entity.type
_entity.pdbx_description
1 polymer ?
#
loop_
_entity_poly.entity_id
_entity_poly.type
_entity_poly.pdbx_seq_one_letter_code
_entity_poly.pdbx_strand_id
1 'polypeptide(L)'
;MKTKEEENLKSSKRWSASRKQEAVLRLFRGESVESVSREQGVEVYRLEEWREKALEGMESSLKRREGDPLQSELDKAMRRIGELTMENELLWTRVKTKPSLPKRRPSK
;
A
#
# COMPACT_ATOMS: atom_id res chain seq x y z
N MET A 1 -9.34 30.09 -29.67
CA MET A 1 -10.00 29.39 -28.54
C MET A 1 -9.19 28.13 -28.24
N LYS A 2 -8.26 28.20 -27.28
CA LYS A 2 -7.56 27.01 -26.79
C LYS A 2 -8.38 26.42 -25.65
N THR A 3 -8.60 25.12 -25.75
CA THR A 3 -9.47 24.26 -24.95
C THR A 3 -9.06 24.28 -23.48
N LYS A 4 -10.04 24.46 -22.59
CA LYS A 4 -9.89 24.40 -21.12
C LYS A 4 -9.46 23.03 -20.59
N GLU A 5 -9.27 22.05 -21.47
CA GLU A 5 -8.81 20.70 -21.13
C GLU A 5 -7.28 20.60 -20.99
N GLU A 6 -6.50 21.48 -21.62
CA GLU A 6 -5.03 21.41 -21.58
C GLU A 6 -4.40 21.88 -20.25
N GLU A 7 -5.13 22.64 -19.42
CA GLU A 7 -4.66 23.02 -18.08
C GLU A 7 -4.86 21.91 -17.03
N ASN A 8 -5.76 20.95 -17.29
CA ASN A 8 -6.07 19.86 -16.36
C ASN A 8 -4.92 18.82 -16.23
N LEU A 9 -3.92 18.87 -17.13
CA LEU A 9 -2.75 17.98 -17.09
C LEU A 9 -1.52 18.59 -16.42
N LYS A 10 -1.54 19.87 -16.02
CA LYS A 10 -0.41 20.50 -15.34
C LYS A 10 -0.53 20.34 -13.83
N SER A 11 0.03 19.23 -13.35
CA SER A 11 0.28 18.88 -11.95
C SER A 11 -0.86 18.16 -11.20
N SER A 12 -0.91 16.84 -11.37
CA SER A 12 -1.33 15.97 -10.25
C SER A 12 -0.34 16.20 -9.09
N LYS A 13 -0.56 17.26 -8.32
CA LYS A 13 0.20 17.54 -7.10
C LYS A 13 -0.06 16.38 -6.17
N ARG A 14 1.00 15.63 -5.84
CA ARG A 14 0.88 14.41 -5.03
C ARG A 14 0.37 14.78 -3.63
N TRP A 15 -0.86 14.39 -3.33
CA TRP A 15 -1.46 14.59 -2.02
C TRP A 15 -0.87 13.58 -1.02
N SER A 16 -0.32 14.08 0.08
CA SER A 16 0.09 13.23 1.20
C SER A 16 -1.13 12.68 1.93
N ALA A 17 -0.99 11.52 2.57
CA ALA A 17 -2.07 10.92 3.36
C ALA A 17 -2.55 11.86 4.48
N SER A 18 -1.62 12.52 5.18
CA SER A 18 -1.93 13.49 6.23
C SER A 18 -2.78 14.67 5.72
N ARG A 19 -2.47 15.19 4.52
CA ARG A 19 -3.23 16.31 3.96
C ARG A 19 -4.64 15.89 3.51
N LYS A 20 -4.80 14.66 3.00
CA LYS A 20 -6.13 14.10 2.71
C LYS A 20 -6.95 13.91 3.98
N GLN A 21 -6.31 13.39 5.04
CA GLN A 21 -6.94 13.21 6.34
C GLN A 21 -7.44 14.53 6.92
N GLU A 22 -6.63 15.59 6.87
CA GLU A 22 -7.03 16.93 7.33
C GLU A 22 -8.27 17.43 6.58
N ALA A 23 -8.28 17.32 5.24
CA ALA A 23 -9.43 17.72 4.43
C ALA A 23 -10.71 16.95 4.82
N VAL A 24 -10.61 15.64 5.02
CA VAL A 24 -11.75 14.82 5.46
C VAL A 24 -12.21 15.18 6.88
N LEU A 25 -11.28 15.47 7.81
CA LEU A 25 -11.63 15.89 9.16
C LEU A 25 -12.40 17.22 9.19
N ARG A 26 -12.09 18.14 8.26
CA ARG A 26 -12.87 19.38 8.08
C ARG A 26 -14.31 19.08 7.66
N LEU A 27 -14.50 18.16 6.71
CA LEU A 27 -15.84 17.72 6.30
C LEU A 27 -16.61 17.08 7.45
N PHE A 28 -15.96 16.23 8.27
CA PHE A 28 -16.59 15.65 9.47
C PHE A 28 -16.93 16.68 10.55
N ARG A 29 -16.24 17.82 10.60
CA ARG A 29 -16.59 18.96 11.47
C ARG A 29 -17.77 19.79 10.95
N GLY A 30 -18.31 19.47 9.78
CA GLY A 30 -19.48 20.13 9.19
C GLY A 30 -19.14 21.30 8.26
N GLU A 31 -17.88 21.47 7.86
CA GLU A 31 -17.52 22.42 6.81
C GLU A 31 -18.09 21.97 5.46
N SER A 32 -18.57 22.91 4.62
CA SER A 32 -19.14 22.55 3.32
C SER A 32 -18.07 22.05 2.35
N VAL A 33 -18.43 21.07 1.52
CA VAL A 33 -17.50 20.48 0.54
C VAL A 33 -17.03 21.54 -0.46
N GLU A 34 -17.89 22.49 -0.82
CA GLU A 34 -17.56 23.61 -1.70
C GLU A 34 -16.55 24.57 -1.08
N SER A 35 -16.62 24.81 0.24
CA SER A 35 -15.67 25.66 0.95
C SER A 35 -14.29 25.00 1.00
N VAL A 36 -14.24 23.72 1.40
CA VAL A 36 -12.99 22.95 1.46
C VAL A 36 -12.38 22.78 0.06
N SER A 37 -13.20 22.55 -0.97
CA SER A 37 -12.78 22.45 -2.37
C SER A 37 -12.08 23.72 -2.84
N ARG A 38 -12.70 24.89 -2.60
CA ARG A 38 -12.14 26.19 -3.01
C ARG A 38 -10.84 26.52 -2.28
N GLU A 39 -10.75 26.23 -1.00
CA GLU A 39 -9.55 26.53 -0.21
C GLU A 39 -8.38 25.59 -0.54
N GLN A 40 -8.66 24.30 -0.72
CA GLN A 40 -7.65 23.28 -0.96
C GLN A 40 -7.29 23.13 -2.45
N GLY A 41 -8.07 23.72 -3.36
CA GLY A 41 -7.91 23.56 -4.80
C GLY A 41 -8.14 22.13 -5.27
N VAL A 42 -9.08 21.42 -4.63
CA VAL A 42 -9.42 20.02 -4.93
C VAL A 42 -10.85 19.97 -5.44
N GLU A 43 -11.11 19.12 -6.43
CA GLU A 43 -12.45 18.92 -6.97
C GLU A 43 -13.38 18.29 -5.92
N VAL A 44 -14.65 18.73 -5.91
CA VAL A 44 -15.68 18.26 -4.98
C VAL A 44 -15.80 16.73 -4.98
N TYR A 45 -15.89 16.10 -6.16
CA TYR A 45 -16.03 14.65 -6.28
C TYR A 45 -14.86 13.89 -5.62
N ARG A 46 -13.66 14.48 -5.63
CA ARG A 46 -12.46 13.86 -5.07
C ARG A 46 -12.42 13.96 -3.55
N LEU A 47 -12.95 15.06 -3.01
CA LEU A 47 -13.15 15.21 -1.56
C LEU A 47 -14.21 14.23 -1.04
N GLU A 48 -15.29 14.04 -1.80
CA GLU A 48 -16.32 13.03 -1.48
C GLU A 48 -15.74 11.61 -1.50
N GLU A 49 -14.95 11.27 -2.53
CA GLU A 49 -14.26 9.98 -2.61
C GLU A 49 -13.34 9.73 -1.39
N TRP A 50 -12.62 10.76 -0.92
CA TRP A 50 -11.79 10.63 0.26
C TRP A 50 -12.61 10.47 1.54
N ARG A 51 -13.76 11.14 1.62
CA ARG A 51 -14.69 11.00 2.75
C ARG A 51 -15.29 9.59 2.80
N GLU A 52 -15.72 9.04 1.68
CA GLU A 52 -16.23 7.66 1.58
C GLU A 52 -15.16 6.65 2.00
N LYS A 53 -13.95 6.75 1.44
CA LYS A 53 -12.83 5.87 1.81
C LYS A 53 -12.48 5.96 3.30
N ALA A 54 -12.58 7.14 3.89
CA ALA A 54 -12.36 7.31 5.32
C ALA A 54 -13.46 6.63 6.16
N LEU A 55 -14.73 6.72 5.75
CA LEU A 55 -15.83 6.02 6.40
C LEU A 55 -15.66 4.49 6.32
N GLU A 56 -15.35 3.96 5.15
CA GLU A 56 -15.05 2.53 4.95
C GLU A 56 -13.87 2.06 5.79
N GLY A 57 -12.81 2.88 5.85
CA GLY A 57 -11.62 2.61 6.66
C GLY A 57 -11.93 2.59 8.16
N MET A 58 -12.72 3.55 8.66
CA MET A 58 -13.18 3.57 10.04
C MET A 58 -14.05 2.36 10.36
N GLU A 59 -15.02 2.03 9.51
CA GLU A 59 -15.87 0.85 9.70
C GLU A 59 -15.04 -0.44 9.74
N SER A 60 -14.11 -0.60 8.80
CA SER A 60 -13.22 -1.76 8.74
C SER A 60 -12.34 -1.86 9.99
N SER A 61 -11.80 -0.72 10.46
CA SER A 61 -10.97 -0.67 11.67
C SER A 61 -11.76 -0.95 12.94
N LEU A 62 -13.03 -0.55 13.01
CA LEU A 62 -13.91 -0.81 14.16
C LEU A 62 -14.44 -2.24 14.17
N LYS A 63 -14.61 -2.87 12.99
CA LYS A 63 -14.95 -4.30 12.87
C LYS A 63 -13.80 -5.21 13.30
N ARG A 64 -12.56 -4.77 13.12
CA ARG A 64 -11.37 -5.50 13.56
C ARG A 64 -11.36 -5.59 15.08
N ARG A 65 -11.59 -6.79 15.62
CA ARG A 65 -11.46 -7.08 17.05
C ARG A 65 -9.99 -7.35 17.38
N GLU A 66 -9.50 -6.89 18.52
CA GLU A 66 -8.23 -7.36 19.07
C GLU A 66 -8.31 -8.89 19.20
N GLY A 67 -7.40 -9.61 18.53
CA GLY A 67 -7.40 -11.07 18.47
C GLY A 67 -8.17 -11.68 17.29
N ASP A 68 -8.39 -10.95 16.18
CA ASP A 68 -8.91 -11.52 14.94
C ASP A 68 -8.08 -12.75 14.50
N PRO A 69 -8.67 -13.96 14.51
CA PRO A 69 -7.99 -15.19 14.11
C PRO A 69 -7.38 -15.08 12.70
N LEU A 70 -8.02 -14.34 11.78
CA LEU A 70 -7.53 -14.17 10.43
C LEU A 70 -6.23 -13.36 10.39
N GLN A 71 -6.09 -12.33 11.24
CA GLN A 71 -4.84 -11.59 11.35
C GLN A 71 -3.74 -12.45 11.97
N SER A 72 -4.07 -13.24 13.00
CA SER A 72 -3.10 -14.16 13.59
C SER A 72 -2.62 -15.22 12.58
N GLU A 73 -3.53 -15.75 11.77
CA GLU A 73 -3.21 -16.69 10.69
C GLU A 73 -2.36 -16.02 9.60
N LEU A 74 -2.67 -14.77 9.24
CA LEU A 74 -1.87 -13.99 8.30
C LEU A 74 -0.45 -13.78 8.82
N ASP A 75 -0.30 -13.39 10.09
CA ASP A 75 1.01 -13.17 10.72
C ASP A 75 1.82 -14.48 10.78
N LYS A 76 1.17 -15.60 11.10
CA LYS A 76 1.79 -16.95 11.07
C LYS A 76 2.22 -17.32 9.65
N ALA A 77 1.38 -17.06 8.65
CA ALA A 77 1.69 -17.34 7.25
C ALA A 77 2.88 -16.50 6.76
N MET A 78 2.90 -15.20 7.08
CA MET A 78 4.01 -14.30 6.73
C MET A 78 5.32 -14.73 7.39
N ARG A 79 5.27 -15.14 8.66
CA ARG A 79 6.43 -15.71 9.35
C ARG A 79 6.96 -16.96 8.65
N ARG A 80 6.06 -17.89 8.29
CA ARG A 80 6.44 -19.13 7.60
C ARG A 80 7.05 -18.87 6.23
N ILE A 81 6.54 -17.89 5.50
CA ILE A 81 7.12 -17.45 4.22
C ILE A 81 8.53 -16.92 4.42
N GLY A 82 8.75 -16.07 5.43
CA GLY A 82 10.10 -15.56 5.75
C GLY A 82 11.10 -16.68 6.06
N GLU A 83 10.70 -17.66 6.88
CA GLU A 83 11.50 -18.85 7.19
C GLU A 83 11.85 -19.63 5.92
N LEU A 84 10.85 -19.95 5.09
CA LEU A 84 11.06 -20.71 3.86
C LEU A 84 11.92 -19.95 2.84
N THR A 85 11.78 -18.62 2.74
CA THR A 85 12.62 -17.80 1.87
C THR A 85 14.08 -17.87 2.32
N MET A 86 14.35 -17.72 3.63
CA MET A 86 15.70 -17.84 4.17
C MET A 86 16.30 -19.23 3.94
N GLU A 87 15.53 -20.29 4.21
CA GLU A 87 15.96 -21.67 3.94
C GLU A 87 16.33 -21.86 2.46
N ASN A 88 15.51 -21.34 1.55
CA ASN A 88 15.72 -21.45 0.11
C ASN A 88 16.99 -20.68 -0.32
N GLU A 89 17.22 -19.47 0.18
CA GLU A 89 18.44 -18.70 -0.08
C GLU A 89 19.71 -19.44 0.37
N LEU A 90 19.67 -20.08 1.55
CA LEU A 90 20.77 -20.89 2.05
C LEU A 90 21.01 -22.14 1.19
N LEU A 91 19.94 -22.80 0.73
CA LEU A 91 20.04 -23.94 -0.18
C LEU A 91 20.68 -23.53 -1.52
N TRP A 92 20.24 -22.42 -2.11
CA TRP A 92 20.84 -21.90 -3.34
C TRP A 92 22.31 -21.54 -3.17
N THR A 93 22.66 -20.94 -2.04
CA THR A 93 24.06 -20.63 -1.70
C THR A 93 24.88 -21.93 -1.63
N ARG A 94 24.38 -22.95 -0.95
CA ARG A 94 25.06 -24.26 -0.86
C ARG A 94 25.25 -24.90 -2.24
N VAL A 95 24.24 -24.88 -3.10
CA VAL A 95 24.34 -25.41 -4.48
C VAL A 95 25.40 -24.67 -5.28
N LYS A 96 25.44 -23.33 -5.20
CA LYS A 96 26.45 -22.50 -5.89
C LYS A 96 27.87 -22.78 -5.38
N THR A 97 28.03 -23.02 -4.09
CA THR A 97 29.34 -23.28 -3.47
C THR A 97 29.83 -24.71 -3.63
N LYS A 98 28.98 -25.67 -4.02
CA LYS A 98 29.39 -27.07 -4.17
C LYS A 98 30.38 -27.18 -5.35
N PRO A 99 31.61 -27.64 -5.13
CA PRO A 99 32.54 -27.85 -6.22
C PRO A 99 32.02 -28.94 -7.16
N SER A 100 32.32 -28.81 -8.45
CA SER A 100 31.98 -29.84 -9.45
C SER A 100 32.61 -31.17 -9.06
N LEU A 101 31.88 -32.27 -9.31
CA LEU A 101 32.37 -33.61 -8.99
C LEU A 101 33.74 -33.82 -9.65
N PRO A 102 34.73 -34.38 -8.92
CA PRO A 102 36.05 -34.60 -9.48
C PRO A 102 35.95 -35.50 -10.73
N LYS A 103 36.55 -35.06 -11.85
CA LYS A 103 36.65 -35.87 -13.07
C LYS A 103 37.30 -37.21 -12.72
N ARG A 104 36.61 -38.31 -13.02
CA ARG A 104 37.16 -39.66 -12.89
C ARG A 104 38.51 -39.71 -13.62
N ARG A 105 39.57 -40.12 -12.93
CA ARG A 105 40.85 -40.40 -13.58
C ARG A 105 40.65 -41.56 -14.56
N PRO A 106 41.12 -41.46 -15.82
CA PRO A 106 41.04 -42.58 -16.73
C PRO A 106 41.90 -43.73 -16.20
N SER A 107 41.34 -44.94 -16.22
CA SER A 107 42.08 -46.16 -15.90
C SER A 107 43.15 -46.39 -16.96
N LYS A 108 44.36 -46.74 -16.50
CA LYS A 108 45.49 -47.14 -17.36
C LYS A 108 45.26 -48.54 -17.91
#